data_AF-A0A836XCF1-F1
#
_entry.id   AF-A0A836XCF1-F1
#
_cell.length_a   1.000
_cell.length_b   1.000
_cell.length_c   1.000
_cell.angle_alpha   90.00
_cell.angle_beta   90.00
_cell.angle_gamma   90.00
#
_symmetry.space_group_name_H-M   'P 1'
#
loop_
_entity.id
_entity.type
_entity.pdbx_description
1 polymer ?
#
loop_
_entity_poly.entity_id
_entity_poly.type
_entity_poly.pdbx_seq_one_letter_code
_entity_poly.pdbx_strand_id
1 'polypeptide(L)'
;MPLLRAEAALVAKAGADMIQVDDPHLCLLVDPEVRAQYDDEWDGADAEAEFSADMDNEVLADVGDDVIRAVHLCRRAGARVRGEAYHSGDYDHIVKDLARLQTDHLTLEFSSPGAGDVNVLEQLPDDLEIGLGCVSVHPGEVDDSDAIVERVEQAVEVVGAERIALNPDCGFAPGSAARVDLDEVYQKLRYQTEAAKRLREIYA
;
A
#
# COMPACT_ATOMS: atom_id res chain seq x y z
N MET A 1 21.70 -0.94 -4.42
CA MET A 1 21.48 -1.09 -2.96
C MET A 1 21.92 -2.47 -2.43
N PRO A 2 23.20 -2.70 -2.09
CA PRO A 2 23.65 -4.06 -1.78
C PRO A 2 23.15 -4.62 -0.45
N LEU A 3 22.88 -3.77 0.55
CA LEU A 3 22.54 -4.23 1.90
C LEU A 3 21.10 -4.79 1.99
N LEU A 4 20.09 -4.01 1.54
CA LEU A 4 18.69 -4.45 1.61
C LEU A 4 18.42 -5.63 0.67
N ARG A 5 19.03 -5.65 -0.52
CA ARG A 5 18.96 -6.78 -1.45
C ARG A 5 19.49 -8.08 -0.81
N ALA A 6 20.64 -8.00 -0.15
CA ALA A 6 21.21 -9.14 0.57
C ALA A 6 20.30 -9.59 1.73
N GLU A 7 19.71 -8.65 2.47
CA GLU A 7 18.78 -8.95 3.55
C GLU A 7 17.52 -9.64 3.03
N ALA A 8 16.90 -9.13 1.96
CA ALA A 8 15.73 -9.73 1.32
C ALA A 8 16.03 -11.19 0.92
N ALA A 9 17.16 -11.44 0.26
CA ALA A 9 17.56 -12.81 -0.09
C ALA A 9 17.79 -13.71 1.13
N LEU A 10 18.32 -13.18 2.24
CA LEU A 10 18.50 -13.94 3.48
C LEU A 10 17.17 -14.27 4.16
N VAL A 11 16.21 -13.34 4.16
CA VAL A 11 14.86 -13.55 4.69
C VAL A 11 14.10 -14.59 3.86
N ALA A 12 14.19 -14.52 2.52
CA ALA A 12 13.64 -15.53 1.62
C ALA A 12 14.22 -16.91 1.94
N LYS A 13 15.56 -17.00 2.05
CA LYS A 13 16.26 -18.24 2.40
C LYS A 13 15.91 -18.77 3.80
N ALA A 14 15.52 -17.90 4.72
CA ALA A 14 15.03 -18.30 6.04
C ALA A 14 13.63 -18.94 6.00
N GLY A 15 12.93 -18.88 4.86
CA GLY A 15 11.63 -19.51 4.62
C GLY A 15 10.46 -18.55 4.72
N ALA A 16 10.65 -17.25 4.45
CA ALA A 16 9.54 -16.31 4.32
C ALA A 16 8.77 -16.58 3.02
N ASP A 17 7.44 -16.66 3.11
CA ASP A 17 6.56 -16.82 1.94
C ASP A 17 6.31 -15.49 1.20
N MET A 18 6.56 -14.36 1.88
CA MET A 18 6.41 -13.01 1.33
C MET A 18 7.49 -12.07 1.90
N ILE A 19 8.00 -11.17 1.06
CA ILE A 19 8.89 -10.07 1.45
C ILE A 19 8.26 -8.77 0.98
N GLN A 20 8.02 -7.85 1.92
CA GLN A 20 7.47 -6.53 1.63
C GLN A 20 8.53 -5.44 1.80
N VAL A 21 8.61 -4.55 0.81
CA VAL A 21 9.32 -3.27 0.91
C VAL A 21 8.31 -2.17 1.20
N ASP A 22 8.50 -1.44 2.30
CA ASP A 22 7.68 -0.27 2.61
C ASP A 22 8.31 0.96 1.97
N ASP A 23 7.68 1.52 0.93
CA ASP A 23 8.13 2.73 0.24
C ASP A 23 7.15 3.90 0.46
N PRO A 24 7.22 4.58 1.61
CA PRO A 24 6.49 5.83 1.80
C PRO A 24 6.99 6.94 0.88
N HIS A 25 8.23 6.89 0.39
CA HIS A 25 8.80 7.98 -0.39
C HIS A 25 8.16 8.05 -1.78
N LEU A 26 8.10 6.93 -2.50
CA LEU A 26 7.36 6.81 -3.76
C LEU A 26 5.89 7.21 -3.56
N CYS A 27 5.26 6.73 -2.48
CA CYS A 27 3.87 7.06 -2.19
C CYS A 27 3.64 8.57 -2.00
N LEU A 28 4.55 9.28 -1.33
CA LEU A 28 4.40 10.71 -1.06
C LEU A 28 4.50 11.58 -2.31
N LEU A 29 5.06 11.08 -3.41
CA LEU A 29 5.13 11.79 -4.69
C LEU A 29 3.76 11.90 -5.39
N VAL A 30 2.68 11.42 -4.79
CA VAL A 30 1.29 11.78 -5.17
C VAL A 30 0.91 13.18 -4.71
N ASP A 31 1.58 13.72 -3.70
CA ASP A 31 1.24 15.00 -3.08
C ASP A 31 1.86 16.18 -3.84
N PRO A 32 1.07 17.11 -4.40
CA PRO A 32 1.59 18.25 -5.15
C PRO A 32 2.59 19.12 -4.38
N GLU A 33 2.45 19.23 -3.05
CA GLU A 33 3.38 20.00 -2.21
C GLU A 33 4.73 19.28 -2.02
N VAL A 34 4.71 17.94 -2.00
CA VAL A 34 5.93 17.12 -1.99
C VAL A 34 6.60 17.19 -3.35
N ARG A 35 5.83 17.01 -4.42
CA ARG A 35 6.33 17.08 -5.80
C ARG A 35 7.01 18.42 -6.11
N ALA A 36 6.47 19.53 -5.60
CA ALA A 36 7.03 20.86 -5.78
C ALA A 36 8.43 21.06 -5.14
N GLN A 37 8.88 20.14 -4.28
CA GLN A 37 10.22 20.18 -3.68
C GLN A 37 11.30 19.59 -4.58
N TYR A 38 10.92 18.88 -5.64
CA TYR A 38 11.83 18.29 -6.64
C TYR A 38 11.83 19.17 -7.88
N ASP A 39 12.78 20.11 -7.92
CA ASP A 39 13.02 20.99 -9.05
C ASP A 39 14.01 20.37 -10.06
N ASP A 40 14.46 21.17 -11.04
CA ASP A 40 15.38 20.75 -12.08
C ASP A 40 16.75 20.27 -11.53
N GLU A 41 17.12 20.58 -10.29
CA GLU A 41 18.34 20.04 -9.65
C GLU A 41 18.22 18.53 -9.39
N TRP A 42 16.98 18.04 -9.24
CA TRP A 42 16.63 16.65 -8.98
C TRP A 42 16.02 15.95 -10.20
N ASP A 43 16.14 16.56 -11.40
CA ASP A 43 15.48 16.11 -12.63
C ASP A 43 13.93 16.01 -12.50
N GLY A 44 13.36 16.65 -11.48
CA GLY A 44 11.92 16.71 -11.20
C GLY A 44 11.33 15.48 -10.48
N ALA A 45 10.13 15.66 -9.91
CA ALA A 45 9.43 14.63 -9.13
C ALA A 45 9.17 13.31 -9.90
N ASP A 46 9.05 13.38 -11.23
CA ASP A 46 8.87 12.20 -12.08
C ASP A 46 10.13 11.33 -12.13
N ALA A 47 11.31 11.95 -12.20
CA ALA A 47 12.58 11.22 -12.18
C ALA A 47 12.84 10.61 -10.80
N GLU A 48 12.43 11.31 -9.73
CA GLU A 48 12.50 10.77 -8.37
C GLU A 48 11.57 9.55 -8.19
N ALA A 49 10.36 9.58 -8.74
CA ALA A 49 9.43 8.46 -8.67
C ALA A 49 9.99 7.23 -9.42
N GLU A 50 10.54 7.45 -10.61
CA GLU A 50 11.21 6.42 -11.39
C GLU A 50 12.40 5.82 -10.62
N PHE A 51 13.22 6.68 -10.01
CA PHE A 51 14.36 6.25 -9.20
C PHE A 51 13.93 5.41 -7.99
N SER A 52 12.87 5.82 -7.28
CA SER A 52 12.34 5.06 -6.14
C SER A 52 11.87 3.66 -6.56
N ALA A 53 11.09 3.57 -7.64
CA ALA A 53 10.63 2.28 -8.18
C ALA A 53 11.79 1.38 -8.64
N ASP A 54 12.83 1.95 -9.28
CA ASP A 54 14.03 1.21 -9.65
C ASP A 54 14.80 0.70 -8.42
N MET A 55 14.80 1.44 -7.30
CA MET A 55 15.42 0.99 -6.05
C MET A 55 14.64 -0.15 -5.41
N ASP A 56 13.31 -0.11 -5.40
CA ASP A 56 12.47 -1.22 -4.92
C ASP A 56 12.73 -2.50 -5.72
N ASN A 57 12.79 -2.38 -7.05
CA ASN A 57 13.15 -3.49 -7.95
C ASN A 57 14.53 -4.07 -7.61
N GLU A 58 15.52 -3.21 -7.35
CA GLU A 58 16.85 -3.65 -6.96
C GLU A 58 16.89 -4.35 -5.59
N VAL A 59 16.03 -3.97 -4.65
CA VAL A 59 15.92 -4.66 -3.35
C VAL A 59 15.35 -6.06 -3.54
N LEU A 60 14.37 -6.22 -4.42
CA LEU A 60 13.66 -7.48 -4.64
C LEU A 60 14.32 -8.41 -5.68
N ALA A 61 15.35 -7.95 -6.40
CA ALA A 61 15.94 -8.66 -7.54
C ALA A 61 16.52 -10.06 -7.24
N ASP A 62 16.92 -10.35 -6.00
CA ASP A 62 17.42 -11.69 -5.58
C ASP A 62 16.40 -12.48 -4.76
N VAL A 63 15.17 -12.00 -4.64
CA VAL A 63 14.05 -12.76 -4.08
C VAL A 63 13.58 -13.74 -5.15
N GLY A 64 13.59 -15.03 -4.84
CA GLY A 64 13.21 -16.09 -5.79
C GLY A 64 11.72 -16.04 -6.13
N ASP A 65 11.36 -16.61 -7.28
CA ASP A 65 9.96 -16.66 -7.79
C ASP A 65 9.02 -17.50 -6.90
N ASP A 66 9.56 -18.23 -5.92
CA ASP A 66 8.80 -18.99 -4.92
C ASP A 66 8.35 -18.16 -3.70
N VAL A 67 8.76 -16.88 -3.64
CA VAL A 67 8.42 -15.95 -2.56
C VAL A 67 7.66 -14.77 -3.15
N ILE A 68 6.53 -14.40 -2.55
CA ILE A 68 5.75 -13.24 -2.98
C ILE A 68 6.55 -11.97 -2.71
N ARG A 69 6.85 -11.23 -3.76
CA ARG A 69 7.44 -9.89 -3.66
C ARG A 69 6.30 -8.89 -3.47
N ALA A 70 6.41 -8.05 -2.46
CA ALA A 70 5.41 -7.07 -2.12
C ALA A 70 6.00 -5.66 -1.97
N VAL A 71 5.23 -4.65 -2.34
CA VAL A 71 5.52 -3.25 -2.05
C VAL A 71 4.32 -2.64 -1.32
N HIS A 72 4.61 -1.86 -0.27
CA HIS A 72 3.60 -1.10 0.46
C HIS A 72 3.80 0.40 0.28
N LEU A 73 2.77 1.06 -0.24
CA LEU A 73 2.74 2.50 -0.40
C LEU A 73 2.06 3.15 0.81
N CYS A 74 2.88 3.75 1.67
CA CYS A 74 2.42 4.39 2.89
C CYS A 74 2.36 5.91 2.76
N ARG A 75 1.20 6.51 3.00
CA ARG A 75 1.02 7.98 3.07
C ARG A 75 1.37 8.55 4.45
N ARG A 76 2.32 7.89 5.13
CA ARG A 76 2.78 8.21 6.50
C ARG A 76 1.64 8.32 7.51
N ALA A 77 0.83 7.27 7.68
CA ALA A 77 -0.18 7.21 8.74
C ALA A 77 0.37 7.61 10.13
N GLY A 78 1.64 7.31 10.38
CA GLY A 78 2.38 7.75 11.56
C GLY A 78 2.40 9.25 11.81
N ALA A 79 2.62 10.04 10.77
CA ALA A 79 2.61 11.49 10.83
C ALA A 79 1.21 12.01 11.19
N ARG A 80 0.16 11.44 10.59
CA ARG A 80 -1.24 11.82 10.83
C ARG A 80 -1.64 11.65 12.30
N VAL A 81 -1.30 10.52 12.92
CA VAL A 81 -1.61 10.25 14.33
C VAL A 81 -0.86 11.22 15.28
N ARG A 82 0.29 11.76 14.86
CA ARG A 82 1.03 12.78 15.62
C ARG A 82 0.54 14.21 15.37
N GLY A 83 -0.48 14.40 14.52
CA GLY A 83 -0.97 15.72 14.11
C GLY A 83 -0.01 16.47 13.17
N GLU A 84 0.86 15.74 12.48
CA GLU A 84 1.72 16.29 11.43
C GLU A 84 0.94 16.41 10.09
N ALA A 85 1.65 16.77 9.01
CA ALA A 85 1.06 16.96 7.70
C ALA A 85 0.28 15.72 7.21
N TYR A 86 -0.89 15.98 6.63
CA TYR A 86 -1.67 15.00 5.90
C TYR A 86 -1.25 15.04 4.44
N HIS A 87 -0.78 13.91 3.91
CA HIS A 87 -0.38 13.81 2.51
C HIS A 87 -1.52 13.20 1.68
N SER A 88 -2.00 13.97 0.71
CA SER A 88 -3.11 13.61 -0.18
C SER A 88 -2.70 13.73 -1.64
N GLY A 89 -3.49 13.17 -2.54
CA GLY A 89 -3.23 13.24 -3.97
C GLY A 89 -3.45 11.90 -4.66
N ASP A 90 -3.75 11.95 -5.95
CA ASP A 90 -4.14 10.78 -6.72
C ASP A 90 -2.91 9.97 -7.17
N TYR A 91 -3.05 8.64 -7.20
CA TYR A 91 -1.99 7.76 -7.67
C TYR A 91 -1.65 7.95 -9.16
N ASP A 92 -2.48 8.67 -9.93
CA ASP A 92 -2.22 9.06 -11.33
C ASP A 92 -0.84 9.69 -11.53
N HIS A 93 -0.32 10.38 -10.51
CA HIS A 93 1.00 10.99 -10.53
C HIS A 93 2.17 10.00 -10.57
N ILE A 94 1.97 8.76 -10.10
CA ILE A 94 3.01 7.72 -9.98
C ILE A 94 2.60 6.38 -10.58
N VAL A 95 1.39 6.25 -11.14
CA VAL A 95 0.86 4.95 -11.62
C VAL A 95 1.75 4.28 -12.66
N LYS A 96 2.40 5.08 -13.51
CA LYS A 96 3.38 4.59 -14.50
C LYS A 96 4.58 3.90 -13.83
N ASP A 97 4.97 4.37 -12.64
CA ASP A 97 6.11 3.87 -11.87
C ASP A 97 5.67 2.64 -11.06
N LEU A 98 4.44 2.66 -10.52
CA LEU A 98 3.83 1.49 -9.88
C LEU A 98 3.71 0.30 -10.85
N ALA A 99 3.30 0.55 -12.10
CA ALA A 99 3.20 -0.47 -13.13
C ALA A 99 4.56 -1.06 -13.57
N ARG A 100 5.68 -0.43 -13.19
CA ARG A 100 7.05 -0.91 -13.45
C ARG A 100 7.64 -1.72 -12.30
N LEU A 101 6.97 -1.77 -11.15
CA LEU A 101 7.44 -2.56 -10.02
C LEU A 101 7.46 -4.04 -10.39
N GLN A 102 8.58 -4.70 -10.14
CA GLN A 102 8.78 -6.14 -10.28
C GLN A 102 8.29 -6.86 -9.02
N THR A 103 7.02 -6.62 -8.68
CA THR A 103 6.35 -7.09 -7.48
C THR A 103 5.14 -7.93 -7.86
N ASP A 104 4.77 -8.88 -7.01
CA ASP A 104 3.62 -9.76 -7.20
C ASP A 104 2.39 -9.24 -6.45
N HIS A 105 2.62 -8.43 -5.42
CA HIS A 105 1.60 -7.84 -4.56
C HIS A 105 1.88 -6.36 -4.30
N LEU A 106 0.89 -5.48 -4.46
CA LEU A 106 1.01 -4.04 -4.21
C LEU A 106 -0.07 -3.57 -3.24
N THR A 107 0.30 -3.09 -2.05
CA THR A 107 -0.65 -2.60 -1.05
C THR A 107 -0.78 -1.08 -1.09
N LEU A 108 -2.02 -0.60 -1.17
CA LEU A 108 -2.38 0.81 -1.39
C LEU A 108 -3.39 1.28 -0.34
N GLU A 109 -3.32 2.55 0.07
CA GLU A 109 -4.32 3.17 0.96
C GLU A 109 -5.55 3.63 0.18
N PHE A 110 -6.76 3.28 0.62
CA PHE A 110 -8.05 3.73 0.04
C PHE A 110 -9.16 4.03 1.06
N SER A 111 -8.95 3.77 2.36
CA SER A 111 -9.98 4.04 3.37
C SER A 111 -10.08 5.52 3.76
N SER A 112 -8.97 6.25 3.63
CA SER A 112 -8.83 7.64 4.07
C SER A 112 -9.34 8.66 3.02
N PRO A 113 -9.96 9.79 3.43
CA PRO A 113 -10.37 10.84 2.50
C PRO A 113 -9.19 11.41 1.69
N GLY A 114 -9.30 11.44 0.35
CA GLY A 114 -8.22 11.95 -0.52
C GLY A 114 -7.12 10.94 -0.83
N ALA A 115 -7.38 9.65 -0.60
CA ALA A 115 -6.56 8.54 -1.08
C ALA A 115 -6.59 8.36 -2.62
N GLY A 116 -7.55 9.03 -3.27
CA GLY A 116 -7.77 8.99 -4.72
C GLY A 116 -8.86 8.02 -5.13
N ASP A 117 -9.06 7.89 -6.44
CA ASP A 117 -10.08 7.04 -7.06
C ASP A 117 -9.50 5.65 -7.36
N VAL A 118 -10.25 4.59 -7.05
CA VAL A 118 -9.90 3.19 -7.35
C VAL A 118 -9.79 2.92 -8.85
N ASN A 119 -10.35 3.78 -9.70
CA ASN A 119 -10.23 3.69 -11.16
C ASN A 119 -8.77 3.70 -11.65
N VAL A 120 -7.83 4.24 -10.87
CA VAL A 120 -6.39 4.18 -11.19
C VAL A 120 -5.86 2.74 -11.30
N LEU A 121 -6.51 1.79 -10.63
CA LEU A 121 -6.10 0.39 -10.61
C LEU A 121 -6.19 -0.29 -11.99
N GLU A 122 -7.03 0.21 -12.91
CA GLU A 122 -7.11 -0.29 -14.31
C GLU A 122 -5.79 -0.15 -15.07
N GLN A 123 -4.94 0.78 -14.63
CA GLN A 123 -3.65 1.06 -15.28
C GLN A 123 -2.53 0.14 -14.77
N LEU A 124 -2.80 -0.70 -13.77
CA LEU A 124 -1.82 -1.63 -13.19
C LEU A 124 -1.84 -2.98 -13.92
N PRO A 125 -0.69 -3.69 -14.02
CA PRO A 125 -0.58 -4.97 -14.69
C PRO A 125 -1.61 -6.00 -14.21
N ASP A 126 -2.23 -6.75 -15.14
CA ASP A 126 -3.30 -7.70 -14.84
C ASP A 126 -2.86 -8.87 -13.94
N ASP A 127 -1.56 -9.18 -13.92
CA ASP A 127 -0.94 -10.22 -13.09
C ASP A 127 -0.52 -9.73 -11.70
N LEU A 128 -0.68 -8.44 -11.41
CA LEU A 128 -0.42 -7.85 -10.10
C LEU A 128 -1.61 -8.05 -9.16
N GLU A 129 -1.38 -8.64 -7.98
CA GLU A 129 -2.36 -8.68 -6.90
C GLU A 129 -2.40 -7.34 -6.16
N ILE A 130 -3.60 -6.81 -5.96
CA ILE A 130 -3.86 -5.55 -5.29
C ILE A 130 -4.22 -5.81 -3.82
N GLY A 131 -3.34 -5.36 -2.93
CA GLY A 131 -3.67 -5.15 -1.54
C GLY A 131 -4.50 -3.86 -1.39
N LEU A 132 -5.82 -4.01 -1.27
CA LEU A 132 -6.73 -2.90 -1.08
C LEU A 132 -6.80 -2.49 0.41
N GLY A 133 -6.22 -1.34 0.72
CA GLY A 133 -6.37 -0.64 2.00
C GLY A 133 -7.82 -0.22 2.24
N CYS A 134 -8.55 -1.04 2.97
CA CYS A 134 -9.99 -0.88 3.14
C CYS A 134 -10.41 -0.60 4.59
N VAL A 135 -9.44 -0.45 5.49
CA VAL A 135 -9.66 -0.20 6.93
C VAL A 135 -8.76 0.93 7.42
N SER A 136 -9.36 1.96 8.02
CA SER A 136 -8.61 3.09 8.58
C SER A 136 -7.75 2.64 9.76
N VAL A 137 -6.50 3.07 9.75
CA VAL A 137 -5.57 2.90 10.87
C VAL A 137 -5.60 4.08 11.84
N HIS A 138 -6.43 5.09 11.58
CA HIS A 138 -6.57 6.25 12.45
C HIS A 138 -7.24 5.84 13.77
N PRO A 139 -6.67 6.18 14.94
CA PRO A 139 -7.30 5.91 16.23
C PRO A 139 -8.70 6.52 16.33
N GLY A 140 -9.66 5.75 16.85
CA GLY A 140 -11.05 6.17 17.05
C GLY A 140 -11.96 6.02 15.82
N GLU A 141 -11.41 5.67 14.65
CA GLU A 141 -12.17 5.44 13.42
C GLU A 141 -12.33 3.94 13.17
N VAL A 142 -13.48 3.36 13.50
CA VAL A 142 -13.75 1.93 13.33
C VAL A 142 -14.87 1.75 12.31
N ASP A 143 -14.49 1.49 11.06
CA ASP A 143 -15.42 1.09 10.00
C ASP A 143 -15.98 -0.32 10.29
N ASP A 144 -17.28 -0.49 10.12
CA ASP A 144 -17.93 -1.81 10.22
C ASP A 144 -17.76 -2.62 8.93
N SER A 145 -18.20 -3.88 8.96
CA SER A 145 -18.06 -4.78 7.82
C SER A 145 -18.88 -4.35 6.61
N ASP A 146 -19.98 -3.61 6.77
CA ASP A 146 -20.81 -3.13 5.66
C ASP A 146 -20.07 -2.03 4.89
N ALA A 147 -19.49 -1.05 5.61
CA ALA A 147 -18.68 0.01 5.02
C ALA A 147 -17.43 -0.54 4.30
N ILE A 148 -16.81 -1.59 4.84
CA ILE A 148 -15.67 -2.26 4.20
C ILE A 148 -16.11 -2.95 2.90
N VAL A 149 -17.24 -3.67 2.92
CA VAL A 149 -17.77 -4.35 1.71
C VAL A 149 -18.06 -3.33 0.60
N GLU A 150 -18.78 -2.25 0.90
CA GLU A 150 -19.12 -1.21 -0.08
C GLU A 150 -17.87 -0.63 -0.76
N ARG A 151 -16.82 -0.35 0.02
CA ARG A 151 -15.55 0.16 -0.50
C ARG A 151 -14.83 -0.86 -1.38
N VAL A 152 -14.85 -2.14 -1.00
CA VAL A 152 -14.21 -3.19 -1.79
C VAL A 152 -14.95 -3.45 -3.09
N GLU A 153 -16.28 -3.42 -3.08
CA GLU A 153 -17.09 -3.63 -4.29
C GLU A 153 -16.77 -2.59 -5.38
N GLN A 154 -16.47 -1.35 -5.01
CA GLN A 154 -16.00 -0.33 -5.96
C GLN A 154 -14.71 -0.75 -6.67
N ALA A 155 -13.75 -1.36 -5.96
CA ALA A 155 -12.51 -1.85 -6.58
C ALA A 155 -12.75 -3.16 -7.38
N VAL A 156 -13.66 -4.03 -6.93
CA VAL A 156 -14.04 -5.25 -7.65
C VAL A 156 -14.63 -4.93 -9.01
N GLU A 157 -15.43 -3.88 -9.13
CA GLU A 157 -15.98 -3.41 -10.42
C GLU A 157 -14.89 -3.00 -11.43
N VAL A 158 -13.73 -2.59 -10.92
CA VAL A 158 -12.62 -2.05 -11.72
C VAL A 158 -11.63 -3.13 -12.13
N VAL A 159 -11.16 -3.96 -11.19
CA VAL A 159 -10.08 -4.94 -11.44
C VAL A 159 -10.48 -6.41 -11.24
N GLY A 160 -11.72 -6.69 -10.85
CA GLY A 160 -12.17 -8.04 -10.54
C GLY A 160 -11.79 -8.50 -9.13
N ALA A 161 -12.57 -9.45 -8.59
CA ALA A 161 -12.40 -9.91 -7.22
C ALA A 161 -11.17 -10.82 -7.02
N GLU A 162 -10.76 -11.51 -8.07
CA GLU A 162 -9.62 -12.43 -8.08
C GLU A 162 -8.27 -11.73 -7.92
N ARG A 163 -8.21 -10.43 -8.20
CA ARG A 163 -7.00 -9.59 -8.05
C ARG A 163 -6.92 -8.89 -6.69
N ILE A 164 -7.92 -9.01 -5.82
CA ILE A 164 -8.01 -8.20 -4.60
C ILE A 164 -7.75 -9.02 -3.34
N ALA A 165 -6.78 -8.57 -2.55
CA ALA A 165 -6.61 -8.93 -1.15
C ALA A 165 -6.99 -7.74 -0.26
N LEU A 166 -7.54 -7.99 0.93
CA LEU A 166 -7.90 -6.92 1.87
C LEU A 166 -6.79 -6.69 2.88
N ASN A 167 -6.40 -5.43 3.09
CA ASN A 167 -5.51 -5.00 4.16
C ASN A 167 -6.04 -3.71 4.83
N PRO A 168 -5.57 -3.37 6.05
CA PRO A 168 -5.66 -2.01 6.55
C PRO A 168 -4.84 -1.05 5.69
N ASP A 169 -5.18 0.24 5.69
CA ASP A 169 -4.44 1.26 4.94
C ASP A 169 -2.92 1.20 5.21
N CYS A 170 -2.51 0.95 6.45
CA CYS A 170 -1.09 0.91 6.85
C CYS A 170 -0.92 0.01 8.09
N GLY A 171 0.26 -0.03 8.69
CA GLY A 171 0.45 -0.60 10.02
C GLY A 171 -0.24 0.20 11.13
N PHE A 172 -0.79 -0.50 12.14
CA PHE A 172 -1.41 0.10 13.33
C PHE A 172 -0.41 0.70 14.34
N ALA A 173 0.89 0.63 14.06
CA ALA A 173 1.95 1.17 14.92
C ALA A 173 2.54 2.46 14.29
N PRO A 174 1.91 3.63 14.48
CA PRO A 174 2.30 4.89 13.82
C PRO A 174 3.68 5.44 14.24
N GLY A 175 4.34 4.79 15.19
CA GLY A 175 5.69 5.08 15.65
C GLY A 175 5.99 4.33 16.95
N SER A 176 7.27 4.19 17.29
CA SER A 176 7.71 3.42 18.47
C SER A 176 7.18 3.95 19.81
N ALA A 177 6.77 5.23 19.86
CA ALA A 177 6.20 5.86 21.05
C ALA A 177 4.67 5.96 21.04
N ALA A 178 4.01 5.48 19.99
CA ALA A 178 2.57 5.58 19.85
C ALA A 178 1.85 4.71 20.87
N ARG A 179 0.75 5.22 21.44
CA ARG A 179 -0.19 4.41 22.20
C ARG A 179 -1.23 3.86 21.25
N VAL A 180 -1.28 2.55 21.13
CA VAL A 180 -2.22 1.82 20.29
C VAL A 180 -3.21 1.10 21.21
N ASP A 181 -4.50 1.33 21.00
CA ASP A 181 -5.54 0.57 21.67
C ASP A 181 -5.69 -0.79 20.96
N LEU A 182 -5.24 -1.86 21.62
CA LEU A 182 -5.26 -3.20 21.04
C LEU A 182 -6.68 -3.75 20.88
N ASP A 183 -7.65 -3.32 21.71
CA ASP A 183 -9.03 -3.75 21.58
C ASP A 183 -9.66 -3.11 20.34
N GLU A 184 -9.32 -1.86 20.05
CA GLU A 184 -9.73 -1.18 18.80
C GLU A 184 -9.13 -1.86 17.57
N VAL A 185 -7.81 -2.12 17.58
CA VAL A 185 -7.12 -2.82 16.46
C VAL A 185 -7.73 -4.19 16.22
N TYR A 186 -8.00 -4.96 17.28
CA TYR A 186 -8.65 -6.26 17.18
C TYR A 186 -10.04 -6.14 16.56
N GLN A 187 -10.82 -5.14 16.97
CA GLN A 187 -12.16 -4.92 16.42
C GLN A 187 -12.12 -4.56 14.93
N LYS A 188 -11.18 -3.71 14.50
CA LYS A 188 -10.96 -3.37 13.08
C LYS A 188 -10.62 -4.60 12.23
N LEU A 189 -9.68 -5.43 12.70
CA LEU A 189 -9.30 -6.67 12.02
C LEU A 189 -10.45 -7.69 11.97
N ARG A 190 -11.31 -7.71 13.00
CA ARG A 190 -12.53 -8.54 12.99
C ARG A 190 -13.50 -8.12 11.89
N TYR A 191 -13.77 -6.82 11.76
CA TYR A 191 -14.66 -6.32 10.70
C TYR A 191 -14.07 -6.55 9.31
N GLN A 192 -12.76 -6.37 9.12
CA GLN A 192 -12.07 -6.72 7.87
C GLN A 192 -12.25 -8.21 7.52
N THR A 193 -12.04 -9.09 8.50
CA THR A 193 -12.18 -10.54 8.31
C THR A 193 -13.63 -10.93 8.01
N GLU A 194 -14.59 -10.27 8.63
CA GLU A 194 -16.01 -10.49 8.38
C GLU A 194 -16.41 -10.04 6.97
N ALA A 195 -16.00 -8.84 6.55
CA ALA A 195 -16.20 -8.35 5.19
C ALA A 195 -15.58 -9.31 4.15
N ALA A 196 -14.33 -9.74 4.36
CA ALA A 196 -13.65 -10.70 3.50
C ALA A 196 -14.43 -12.03 3.34
N LYS A 197 -15.08 -12.51 4.41
CA LYS A 197 -15.90 -13.74 4.34
C LYS A 197 -17.14 -13.53 3.49
N ARG A 198 -17.84 -12.40 3.68
CA ARG A 198 -19.04 -12.05 2.89
C ARG A 198 -18.71 -11.90 1.42
N LEU A 199 -17.63 -11.17 1.09
CA LEU A 199 -17.19 -10.99 -0.30
C LEU A 199 -16.85 -12.32 -0.97
N ARG A 200 -16.19 -13.25 -0.27
CA ARG A 200 -15.97 -14.60 -0.80
C ARG A 200 -17.26 -15.40 -1.04
N GLU A 201 -18.31 -15.19 -0.26
CA GLU A 201 -19.61 -15.83 -0.53
C GLU A 201 -20.30 -15.26 -1.79
N ILE A 202 -19.96 -14.03 -2.18
CA ILE A 202 -20.52 -13.35 -3.36
C ILE A 202 -19.70 -13.69 -4.63
N TYR A 203 -18.37 -13.72 -4.52
CA TYR A 203 -17.46 -13.72 -5.67
C TYR A 203 -16.60 -14.99 -5.84
N ALA A 204 -16.59 -15.95 -4.88
CA ALA A 204 -15.84 -17.21 -4.99
C ALA A 204 -16.73 -18.41 -5.37
#